data_AF-A0A2D4SMQ8-F1
#
_entry.id   AF-A0A2D4SMQ8-F1
#
_cell.length_a   1.000
_cell.length_b   1.000
_cell.length_c   1.000
_cell.angle_alpha   90.00
_cell.angle_beta   90.00
_cell.angle_gamma   90.00
#
_symmetry.space_group_name_H-M   'P 1'
#
loop_
_entity.id
_entity.type
_entity.pdbx_description
1 polymer ?
#
loop_
_entity_poly.entity_id
_entity_poly.type
_entity_poly.pdbx_seq_one_letter_code
_entity_poly.pdbx_strand_id
1 'polypeptide(L)'
;ISLSKKLSGSLQKTIEGMAAEIKSQWQDASKLYFEASRMENPTWYSLSALGALWLSAGNADHCEKYLSYAQEEAPNASEIQLTKARLLAAQGFKEDARLLLKKICEAPGNFMRTKHIANALLRQISPSP
;
A
#
# COMPACT_ATOMS: atom_id res chain seq x y z
N ILE A 1 31.48 -8.23 -7.93
CA ILE A 1 30.96 -6.91 -7.49
C ILE A 1 29.66 -7.21 -6.75
N SER A 2 29.64 -7.07 -5.42
CA SER A 2 28.48 -7.45 -4.59
C SER A 2 27.27 -6.57 -4.92
N LEU A 3 26.09 -7.16 -5.14
CA LEU A 3 24.81 -6.45 -5.33
C LEU A 3 24.48 -5.48 -4.17
N SER A 4 25.22 -5.56 -3.06
CA SER A 4 25.16 -4.63 -1.94
C SER A 4 25.75 -3.23 -2.20
N LYS A 5 26.29 -2.95 -3.40
CA LYS A 5 26.78 -1.59 -3.75
C LYS A 5 25.60 -0.64 -4.03
N LYS A 6 25.12 -0.04 -2.93
CA LYS A 6 24.23 1.12 -2.78
C LYS A 6 22.78 0.94 -3.24
N LEU A 7 22.03 0.10 -2.53
CA LEU A 7 20.61 0.41 -2.34
C LEU A 7 20.54 1.79 -1.67
N SER A 8 19.66 2.69 -2.12
CA SER A 8 19.39 3.91 -1.35
C SER A 8 18.95 3.49 0.05
N GLY A 9 19.31 4.26 1.08
CA GLY A 9 18.94 3.90 2.45
C GLY A 9 17.43 3.74 2.63
N SER A 10 16.65 4.54 1.89
CA SER A 10 15.19 4.42 1.75
C SER A 10 14.77 3.04 1.23
N LEU A 11 15.37 2.57 0.14
CA LEU A 11 15.06 1.25 -0.44
C LEU A 11 15.45 0.11 0.49
N GLN A 12 16.60 0.21 1.17
CA GLN A 12 17.00 -0.77 2.19
C GLN A 12 15.94 -0.87 3.29
N LYS A 13 15.55 0.28 3.88
CA LYS A 13 14.53 0.32 4.94
C LYS A 13 13.18 -0.19 4.48
N THR A 14 12.82 0.08 3.22
CA THR A 14 11.60 -0.45 2.62
C THR A 14 11.64 -1.98 2.54
N ILE A 15 12.75 -2.57 2.10
CA ILE A 15 12.92 -4.03 2.02
C ILE A 15 12.91 -4.66 3.41
N GLU A 16 13.57 -4.05 4.38
CA GLU A 16 13.52 -4.48 5.79
C GLU A 16 12.08 -4.45 6.33
N GLY A 17 11.32 -3.39 6.02
CA GLY A 17 9.91 -3.26 6.39
C GLY A 17 9.04 -4.35 5.78
N MET A 18 9.23 -4.66 4.49
CA MET A 18 8.56 -5.78 3.81
C MET A 18 8.89 -7.12 4.47
N ALA A 19 10.14 -7.34 4.87
CA ALA A 19 10.56 -8.56 5.55
C ALA A 19 9.89 -8.69 6.94
N ALA A 20 9.77 -7.59 7.68
CA ALA A 20 9.04 -7.54 8.95
C ALA A 20 7.54 -7.84 8.75
N GLU A 21 6.93 -7.28 7.70
CA GLU A 21 5.53 -7.54 7.33
C GLU A 21 5.28 -9.02 7.01
N ILE A 22 6.16 -9.67 6.25
CA ILE A 22 6.07 -11.11 5.97
C ILE A 22 6.12 -11.94 7.26
N LYS A 23 6.89 -11.47 8.27
CA LYS A 23 6.98 -12.09 9.59
C LYS A 23 5.85 -11.67 10.55
N SER A 24 4.86 -10.90 10.09
CA SER A 24 3.78 -10.34 10.91
C SER A 24 4.26 -9.44 12.05
N GLN A 25 5.46 -8.86 11.94
CA GLN A 25 6.02 -7.91 12.89
C GLN A 25 5.55 -6.49 12.54
N TRP A 26 4.26 -6.23 12.72
CA TRP A 26 3.59 -5.02 12.24
C TRP A 26 4.16 -3.72 12.82
N GLN A 27 4.60 -3.73 14.08
CA GLN A 27 5.24 -2.59 14.73
C GLN A 27 6.59 -2.25 14.07
N ASP A 28 7.42 -3.28 13.83
CA ASP A 28 8.72 -3.11 13.18
C ASP A 28 8.55 -2.67 11.73
N ALA A 29 7.62 -3.28 10.98
CA ALA A 29 7.30 -2.90 9.62
C ALA A 29 6.88 -1.41 9.55
N SER A 30 5.98 -0.98 10.44
CA SER A 30 5.51 0.41 10.50
C SER A 30 6.66 1.38 10.78
N LYS A 31 7.55 1.04 11.72
CA LYS A 31 8.73 1.85 12.03
C LYS A 31 9.67 1.96 10.84
N LEU A 32 9.93 0.85 10.15
CA LEU A 32 10.83 0.81 8.99
C LEU A 32 10.29 1.57 7.80
N TYR A 33 8.98 1.46 7.51
CA TYR A 33 8.34 2.28 6.48
C TYR A 33 8.35 3.76 6.84
N PHE A 34 8.14 4.11 8.11
CA PHE A 34 8.24 5.48 8.59
C PHE A 34 9.65 6.05 8.41
N GLU A 35 10.68 5.29 8.80
CA GLU A 35 12.08 5.64 8.58
C GLU A 35 12.35 5.87 7.08
N ALA A 36 11.97 4.92 6.21
CA ALA A 36 12.15 5.04 4.77
C ALA A 36 11.50 6.30 4.17
N SER A 37 10.30 6.65 4.62
CA SER A 37 9.56 7.82 4.13
C SER A 37 10.20 9.17 4.44
N ARG A 38 11.10 9.21 5.44
CA ARG A 38 11.80 10.42 5.89
C ARG A 38 13.19 10.55 5.28
N MET A 39 13.62 9.58 4.48
CA MET A 39 14.93 9.57 3.84
C MET A 39 14.87 10.28 2.48
N GLU A 40 16.05 10.59 1.94
CA GLU A 40 16.18 11.10 0.58
C GLU A 40 15.66 10.05 -0.42
N ASN A 41 14.79 10.46 -1.34
CA ASN A 41 14.12 9.61 -2.32
C ASN A 41 13.34 8.44 -1.66
N PRO A 42 12.24 8.74 -0.94
CA PRO A 42 11.39 7.71 -0.35
C PRO A 42 10.84 6.79 -1.45
N THR A 43 10.76 5.47 -1.19
CA THR A 43 10.17 4.56 -2.18
C THR A 43 8.65 4.74 -2.19
N TRP A 44 8.02 4.65 -3.37
CA TRP A 44 6.56 4.64 -3.49
C TRP A 44 5.92 3.57 -2.60
N TYR A 45 6.59 2.43 -2.41
CA TYR A 45 6.10 1.33 -1.59
C TYR A 45 6.02 1.72 -0.12
N SER A 46 7.09 2.32 0.44
CA SER A 46 7.09 2.79 1.83
C SER A 46 6.01 3.86 2.07
N LEU A 47 5.81 4.76 1.11
CA LEU A 47 4.77 5.80 1.15
C LEU A 47 3.37 5.16 1.13
N SER A 48 3.12 4.23 0.21
CA SER A 48 1.84 3.51 0.12
C SER A 48 1.54 2.69 1.38
N ALA A 49 2.55 1.99 1.92
CA ALA A 49 2.42 1.20 3.14
C ALA A 49 2.09 2.10 4.34
N LEU A 50 2.74 3.25 4.48
CA LEU A 50 2.37 4.23 5.50
C LEU A 50 0.96 4.79 5.31
N GLY A 51 0.56 5.08 4.08
CA GLY A 51 -0.82 5.50 3.80
C GLY A 51 -1.84 4.48 4.30
N ALA A 52 -1.60 3.19 4.01
CA ALA A 52 -2.44 2.10 4.49
C ALA A 52 -2.44 1.96 6.03
N LEU A 53 -1.30 2.21 6.69
CA LEU A 53 -1.19 2.20 8.15
C LEU A 53 -1.96 3.37 8.78
N TRP A 54 -1.84 4.58 8.23
CA TRP A 54 -2.61 5.75 8.67
C TRP A 54 -4.11 5.54 8.51
N LEU A 55 -4.54 4.96 7.39
CA LEU A 55 -5.95 4.62 7.19
C LEU A 55 -6.44 3.60 8.22
N SER A 56 -5.63 2.59 8.53
CA SER A 56 -5.95 1.58 9.56
C SER A 56 -6.05 2.19 10.96
N ALA A 57 -5.32 3.29 11.20
CA ALA A 57 -5.42 4.10 12.42
C ALA A 57 -6.58 5.12 12.39
N GLY A 58 -7.43 5.11 11.36
CA GLY A 58 -8.57 6.02 11.22
C GLY A 58 -8.23 7.40 10.67
N ASN A 59 -7.00 7.62 10.21
CA ASN A 59 -6.54 8.90 9.70
C ASN A 59 -6.54 8.93 8.16
N ALA A 60 -7.71 9.23 7.58
CA ALA A 60 -7.91 9.28 6.13
C ALA A 60 -7.06 10.39 5.46
N ASP A 61 -6.91 11.55 6.10
CA ASP A 61 -6.17 12.69 5.55
C ASP A 61 -4.68 12.36 5.36
N HIS A 62 -4.07 11.72 6.38
CA HIS A 62 -2.67 11.28 6.25
C HIS A 62 -2.54 10.16 5.22
N CYS A 63 -3.52 9.24 5.15
CA CYS A 63 -3.54 8.24 4.09
C CYS A 63 -3.51 8.88 2.71
N GLU A 64 -4.40 9.85 2.45
CA GLU A 64 -4.50 10.54 1.16
C GLU A 64 -3.19 11.24 0.79
N LYS A 65 -2.58 11.96 1.74
CA LYS A 65 -1.30 12.64 1.53
C LYS A 65 -0.16 11.70 1.16
N TYR A 66 0.02 10.60 1.89
CA TYR A 66 1.09 9.65 1.56
C TYR A 66 0.80 8.87 0.28
N LEU A 67 -0.47 8.59 0.02
CA LEU A 67 -0.90 7.92 -1.19
C LEU A 67 -0.68 8.78 -2.44
N SER A 68 -0.86 10.10 -2.37
CA SER A 68 -0.61 11.01 -3.50
C SER A 68 0.88 11.01 -3.88
N TYR A 69 1.79 11.07 -2.90
CA TYR A 69 3.23 10.96 -3.17
C TYR A 69 3.60 9.60 -3.79
N ALA A 70 3.00 8.52 -3.31
CA ALA A 70 3.24 7.20 -3.90
C ALA A 70 2.74 7.14 -5.36
N GLN A 71 1.60 7.77 -5.66
CA GLN A 71 0.99 7.80 -6.99
C GLN A 71 1.80 8.60 -8.01
N GLU A 72 2.44 9.68 -7.60
CA GLU A 72 3.33 10.48 -8.45
C GLU A 72 4.50 9.63 -8.98
N GLU A 73 5.06 8.77 -8.13
CA GLU A 73 6.19 7.89 -8.46
C GLU A 73 5.77 6.62 -9.20
N ALA A 74 4.63 6.02 -8.85
CA ALA A 74 4.19 4.73 -9.38
C ALA A 74 2.66 4.68 -9.61
N PRO A 75 2.12 5.42 -10.59
CA PRO A 75 0.66 5.59 -10.76
C PRO A 75 -0.09 4.28 -11.04
N ASN A 76 0.61 3.27 -11.56
CA ASN A 76 0.04 1.98 -11.94
C ASN A 76 0.34 0.85 -10.94
N ALA A 77 0.96 1.12 -9.79
CA ALA A 77 1.23 0.08 -8.81
C ALA A 77 -0.07 -0.40 -8.13
N SER A 78 -0.26 -1.71 -8.10
CA SER A 78 -1.52 -2.30 -7.65
C SER A 78 -1.74 -2.19 -6.15
N GLU A 79 -0.67 -2.13 -5.36
CA GLU A 79 -0.71 -1.82 -3.92
C GLU A 79 -1.21 -0.40 -3.66
N ILE A 80 -0.82 0.56 -4.51
CA ILE A 80 -1.31 1.95 -4.43
C ILE A 80 -2.81 1.98 -4.77
N GLN A 81 -3.21 1.30 -5.84
CA GLN A 81 -4.64 1.20 -6.19
C GLN A 81 -5.45 0.51 -5.09
N LEU A 82 -4.88 -0.49 -4.41
CA LEU A 82 -5.51 -1.17 -3.28
C LEU A 82 -5.69 -0.23 -2.08
N THR A 83 -4.67 0.56 -1.73
CA THR A 83 -4.79 1.58 -0.67
C THR A 83 -5.81 2.65 -1.04
N LYS A 84 -5.87 3.09 -2.30
CA LYS A 84 -6.92 4.00 -2.80
C LYS A 84 -8.32 3.42 -2.64
N ALA A 85 -8.51 2.14 -2.99
CA ALA A 85 -9.80 1.49 -2.84
C ALA A 85 -10.25 1.39 -1.38
N ARG A 86 -9.31 1.12 -0.45
CA ARG A 86 -9.59 1.14 0.99
C ARG A 86 -9.99 2.53 1.47
N LEU A 87 -9.29 3.57 1.02
CA LEU A 87 -9.60 4.97 1.36
C LEU A 87 -11.01 5.35 0.89
N LEU A 88 -11.33 5.06 -0.38
CA LEU A 88 -12.66 5.28 -0.95
C LEU A 88 -13.75 4.57 -0.14
N ALA A 89 -13.52 3.30 0.23
CA ALA A 89 -14.47 2.54 1.05
C ALA A 89 -14.66 3.18 2.43
N ALA A 90 -13.59 3.64 3.07
CA ALA A 90 -13.64 4.31 4.38
C ALA A 90 -14.38 5.66 4.32
N GLN A 91 -14.29 6.36 3.19
CA GLN A 91 -15.00 7.63 2.93
C GLN A 91 -16.46 7.43 2.49
N GLY A 92 -16.92 6.17 2.35
CA GLY A 92 -18.29 5.85 1.94
C GLY A 92 -18.50 5.75 0.42
N PHE A 93 -17.47 5.99 -0.39
CA PHE A 93 -17.49 5.82 -1.86
C PHE A 93 -17.36 4.33 -2.24
N LYS A 94 -18.31 3.50 -1.77
CA LYS A 94 -18.25 2.03 -1.91
C LYS A 94 -18.26 1.56 -3.36
N GLU A 95 -19.00 2.22 -4.25
CA GLU A 95 -19.04 1.84 -5.67
C GLU A 95 -17.72 2.11 -6.38
N ASP A 96 -17.08 3.25 -6.13
CA ASP A 96 -15.77 3.57 -6.71
C ASP A 96 -14.69 2.61 -6.19
N ALA A 97 -14.73 2.30 -4.89
CA ALA A 97 -13.88 1.29 -4.29
C ALA A 97 -14.09 -0.08 -4.97
N ARG A 98 -15.34 -0.50 -5.19
CA ARG A 98 -15.68 -1.77 -5.83
C ARG A 98 -15.16 -1.85 -7.26
N LEU A 99 -15.32 -0.81 -8.06
CA LEU A 99 -14.79 -0.76 -9.43
C LEU A 99 -13.27 -0.89 -9.46
N LEU A 100 -12.57 -0.21 -8.55
CA LEU A 100 -11.12 -0.28 -8.47
C LEU A 100 -10.63 -1.67 -8.04
N LEU A 101 -11.29 -2.29 -7.05
CA LEU A 101 -10.92 -3.63 -6.59
C LEU A 101 -11.15 -4.70 -7.67
N LYS A 102 -12.22 -4.59 -8.46
CA LYS A 102 -12.45 -5.49 -9.60
C LYS A 102 -11.30 -5.43 -10.60
N LYS A 103 -10.87 -4.21 -10.97
CA LYS A 103 -9.70 -4.01 -11.83
C LYS A 103 -8.45 -4.68 -11.26
N ILE A 104 -8.20 -4.56 -9.96
CA ILE A 104 -7.05 -5.20 -9.30
C ILE A 104 -7.12 -6.73 -9.40
N CYS A 105 -8.30 -7.33 -9.22
CA CYS A 105 -8.48 -8.78 -9.31
C CYS A 105 -8.26 -9.31 -10.74
N GLU A 106 -8.77 -8.57 -11.73
CA GLU A 106 -8.77 -8.95 -13.15
C GLU A 106 -7.42 -8.68 -13.83
N ALA A 107 -6.65 -7.70 -13.34
CA ALA A 107 -5.38 -7.31 -13.96
C ALA A 107 -4.36 -8.48 -14.00
N PRO A 108 -3.82 -8.83 -15.19
CA PRO A 108 -2.71 -9.75 -15.32
C PRO A 108 -1.45 -9.21 -14.62
N GLY A 109 -0.65 -10.08 -14.01
CA GLY A 109 0.63 -9.68 -13.40
C GLY A 109 0.56 -9.11 -11.98
N ASN A 110 -0.64 -8.86 -11.43
CA ASN A 110 -0.76 -8.45 -10.03
C ASN A 110 -0.34 -9.56 -9.07
N PHE A 111 0.39 -9.19 -8.02
CA PHE A 111 0.79 -10.10 -6.96
C PHE A 111 -0.44 -10.79 -6.35
N MET A 112 -0.32 -12.11 -6.10
CA MET A 112 -1.41 -12.93 -5.54
C MET A 112 -1.95 -12.35 -4.24
N ARG A 113 -1.07 -11.81 -3.38
CA ARG A 113 -1.47 -11.14 -2.13
C ARG A 113 -2.42 -9.97 -2.40
N THR A 114 -2.06 -9.09 -3.33
CA THR A 114 -2.83 -7.90 -3.68
C THR A 114 -4.21 -8.29 -4.23
N LYS A 115 -4.28 -9.32 -5.07
CA LYS A 115 -5.55 -9.91 -5.53
C LYS A 115 -6.38 -10.51 -4.39
N HIS A 116 -5.76 -11.23 -3.45
CA HIS A 116 -6.46 -11.83 -2.32
C HIS A 116 -7.08 -10.78 -1.41
N ILE A 117 -6.32 -9.71 -1.09
CA ILE A 117 -6.84 -8.61 -0.28
C ILE A 117 -7.97 -7.90 -1.03
N ALA A 118 -7.81 -7.65 -2.34
CA ALA A 118 -8.85 -7.00 -3.13
C ALA A 118 -10.16 -7.82 -3.14
N ASN A 119 -10.07 -9.13 -3.35
CA ASN A 119 -11.22 -10.04 -3.28
C ASN A 119 -11.86 -10.13 -1.89
N ALA A 120 -11.07 -10.07 -0.82
CA ALA A 120 -11.59 -10.05 0.54
C ALA A 120 -12.39 -8.75 0.79
N LEU A 121 -11.83 -7.60 0.39
CA LEU A 121 -12.51 -6.32 0.54
C LEU A 121 -13.77 -6.22 -0.32
N LEU A 122 -13.73 -6.71 -1.56
CA LEU A 122 -14.92 -6.78 -2.43
C LEU A 122 -16.09 -7.48 -1.75
N ARG A 123 -15.84 -8.61 -1.07
CA ARG A 123 -16.88 -9.35 -0.34
C ARG A 123 -17.46 -8.58 0.85
N GLN A 124 -16.68 -7.70 1.47
CA GLN A 124 -17.13 -6.87 2.59
C GLN A 124 -17.97 -5.68 2.14
N ILE A 125 -17.64 -5.08 0.98
CA ILE A 125 -18.31 -3.87 0.50
C ILE A 125 -19.43 -4.14 -0.51
N SER A 126 -19.50 -5.34 -1.10
CA SER A 126 -20.59 -5.69 -2.01
C SER A 126 -21.87 -5.90 -1.20
N PRO A 127 -23.03 -5.42 -1.69
CA PRO A 127 -24.31 -5.77 -1.08
C PRO A 127 -24.44 -7.30 -1.09
N SER A 128 -24.89 -7.88 0.02
CA SER A 128 -25.29 -9.29 0.05
C SER A 128 -26.35 -9.53 -1.04
N PRO A 129 -26.28 -10.65 -1.78
CA PRO A 129 -27.27 -10.98 -2.79
C PRO A 129 -28.68 -11.09 -2.19
#